data_AF-A0A0N5BGP8-F1
#
_entry.id   AF-A0A0N5BGP8-F1
#
_cell.length_a   1.000
_cell.length_b   1.000
_cell.length_c   1.000
_cell.angle_alpha   90.00
_cell.angle_beta   90.00
_cell.angle_gamma   90.00
#
_symmetry.space_group_name_H-M   'P 1'
#
loop_
_entity.id
_entity.type
_entity.pdbx_description
1 polymer ?
#
loop_
_entity_poly.entity_id
_entity_poly.type
_entity_poly.pdbx_seq_one_letter_code
_entity_poly.pdbx_strand_id
1 'polypeptide(L)'
;MFFIPPVKLMYGGELFVIEKDILRADADSVLNNLERYAYRYPTYADYCLNCDPKLYRYILAYLNCKKYGIITARVLPSKIVRRVFSS
;
A
#
# COMPACT_ATOMS: atom_id res chain seq x y z
N MET A 1 24.64 8.66 3.85
CA MET A 1 23.48 8.17 3.07
C MET A 1 22.77 7.14 3.92
N PHE A 2 21.60 7.46 4.49
CA PHE A 2 20.88 6.52 5.34
C PHE A 2 20.17 5.50 4.45
N PHE A 3 20.58 4.24 4.55
CA PHE A 3 19.86 3.14 3.91
C PHE A 3 18.56 2.95 4.67
N ILE A 4 17.43 3.27 4.03
CA ILE A 4 16.12 2.95 4.57
C ILE A 4 15.79 1.54 4.07
N PRO A 5 15.69 0.54 4.97
CA PRO A 5 15.40 -0.82 4.55
C PRO A 5 14.02 -0.90 3.86
N PRO A 6 13.88 -1.77 2.85
CA PRO A 6 12.59 -2.04 2.24
C PRO A 6 11.64 -2.67 3.26
N VAL A 7 10.34 -2.48 3.03
CA VAL A 7 9.24 -3.01 3.85
C VAL A 7 8.72 -4.29 3.21
N LYS A 8 8.62 -5.35 4.01
CA LYS A 8 7.90 -6.58 3.66
C LYS A 8 6.43 -6.41 4.02
N LEU A 9 5.57 -6.24 3.01
CA LEU A 9 4.13 -6.09 3.20
C LEU A 9 3.40 -7.33 2.68
N MET A 10 2.69 -8.02 3.57
CA MET A 10 1.72 -9.03 3.18
C MET A 10 0.40 -8.33 2.84
N TYR A 11 -0.03 -8.38 1.58
CA TYR A 11 -1.27 -7.75 1.14
C TYR A 11 -2.17 -8.83 0.55
N GLY A 12 -3.26 -9.16 1.24
CA GLY A 12 -4.20 -10.17 0.77
C GLY A 12 -3.66 -11.59 0.65
N GLY A 13 -2.60 -11.90 1.41
CA GLY A 13 -1.91 -13.19 1.34
C GLY A 13 -0.77 -13.27 0.33
N GLU A 14 -0.52 -12.21 -0.46
CA GLU A 14 0.67 -12.10 -1.32
C GLU A 14 1.73 -11.21 -0.63
N LEU A 15 2.98 -11.65 -0.64
CA LEU A 15 4.10 -10.93 -0.04
C LEU A 15 4.73 -9.99 -1.07
N PHE A 16 4.84 -8.71 -0.71
CA PHE A 16 5.51 -7.69 -1.49
C PHE A 16 6.70 -7.12 -0.71
N VAL A 17 7.80 -6.83 -1.40
CA VAL A 17 8.96 -6.13 -0.84
C VAL A 17 9.06 -4.78 -1.53
N ILE A 18 8.84 -3.69 -0.78
CA ILE A 18 8.68 -2.35 -1.35
C ILE A 18 9.62 -1.37 -0.66
N GLU A 19 10.21 -0.45 -1.42
CA GLU A 19 10.93 0.68 -0.84
C GLU A 19 9.99 1.57 -0.02
N LYS A 20 10.43 1.98 1.16
CA LYS A 20 9.60 2.74 2.10
C LYS A 20 9.17 4.11 1.55
N ASP A 21 9.95 4.69 0.65
CA ASP A 21 9.65 5.96 0.01
C ASP A 21 8.50 5.86 -1.00
N ILE A 22 8.34 4.73 -1.70
CA ILE A 22 7.19 4.46 -2.57
C ILE A 22 5.90 4.45 -1.74
N LEU A 23 5.90 3.79 -0.59
CA LEU A 23 4.73 3.76 0.31
C LEU A 23 4.37 5.15 0.86
N ARG A 24 5.36 6.04 0.97
CA ARG A 24 5.21 7.42 1.44
C ARG A 24 4.94 8.43 0.34
N ALA A 25 4.91 8.01 -0.93
CA ALA A 25 4.71 8.90 -2.06
C ALA A 25 3.35 9.61 -2.03
N ASP A 26 2.37 9.03 -1.33
CA ASP A 26 1.07 9.65 -1.08
C ASP A 26 0.82 9.85 0.42
N ALA A 27 0.98 11.07 0.91
CA ALA A 27 0.85 11.42 2.32
C ALA A 27 -0.54 11.09 2.90
N ASP A 28 -1.59 11.14 2.08
CA ASP A 28 -2.97 10.86 2.47
C ASP A 28 -3.32 9.37 2.38
N SER A 29 -2.43 8.54 1.84
CA SER A 29 -2.68 7.11 1.71
C SER A 29 -2.52 6.38 3.03
N VAL A 30 -3.32 5.32 3.21
CA VAL A 30 -3.16 4.36 4.32
C VAL A 30 -1.75 3.78 4.36
N LEU A 31 -1.13 3.59 3.19
CA LEU A 31 0.21 3.00 3.04
C LEU A 31 1.33 3.92 3.55
N ASN A 32 1.09 5.24 3.64
CA ASN A 32 2.03 6.16 4.25
C ASN A 32 2.16 5.95 5.77
N ASN A 33 1.14 5.38 6.42
CA ASN A 33 1.12 5.13 7.86
C ASN A 33 0.70 3.69 8.21
N LEU A 34 1.49 2.72 7.76
CA LEU A 34 1.26 1.30 8.05
C LEU A 34 1.23 0.98 9.55
N GLU A 35 1.97 1.71 10.40
CA GLU A 35 1.95 1.48 11.85
C GLU A 35 0.57 1.72 12.47
N ARG A 36 -0.20 2.65 11.91
CA ARG A 36 -1.55 2.95 12.36
C ARG A 36 -2.61 2.01 11.78
N TYR A 37 -2.41 1.54 10.55
CA TYR A 37 -3.48 0.92 9.77
C TYR A 37 -3.26 -0.55 9.38
N ALA A 38 -2.05 -1.08 9.56
CA ALA A 38 -1.73 -2.47 9.24
C ALA A 38 -1.39 -3.27 10.49
N TYR A 39 -1.62 -4.58 10.43
CA TYR A 39 -1.23 -5.50 11.50
C TYR A 39 0.26 -5.79 11.41
N ARG A 40 1.00 -5.77 12.52
CA ARG A 40 2.39 -6.24 12.53
C ARG A 40 2.42 -7.76 12.62
N TYR A 41 3.17 -8.43 11.75
CA TYR A 41 3.27 -9.89 11.74
C TYR A 41 4.69 -10.40 11.40
N PRO A 42 5.66 -10.11 12.28
CA PRO A 42 7.10 -10.16 11.99
C PRO A 42 7.64 -11.55 11.62
N THR A 43 6.86 -12.62 11.79
CA THR A 43 7.25 -13.97 11.40
C THR A 43 7.43 -14.12 9.88
N TYR A 44 6.61 -13.44 9.07
CA TYR A 44 6.65 -13.56 7.61
C TYR A 44 6.67 -12.21 6.88
N ALA A 45 6.20 -11.13 7.50
CA ALA A 45 6.16 -9.79 6.93
C ALA A 45 6.29 -8.70 8.02
N ASP A 46 6.72 -7.50 7.67
CA ASP A 46 6.72 -6.40 8.64
C ASP A 46 5.29 -5.95 8.97
N TYR A 47 4.44 -5.92 7.93
CA TYR A 47 3.04 -5.50 8.01
C TYR A 47 2.12 -6.41 7.19
N CYS A 48 0.86 -6.53 7.62
CA CYS A 48 -0.20 -7.29 6.98
C CYS A 48 -1.45 -6.44 6.76
N LEU A 49 -2.01 -6.50 5.55
CA LEU A 49 -3.30 -5.92 5.17
C LEU A 49 -4.18 -6.99 4.52
N ASN A 50 -5.40 -7.16 5.01
CA ASN A 50 -6.36 -8.11 4.44
C ASN A 50 -7.20 -7.43 3.35
N CYS A 51 -6.73 -7.48 2.11
CA CYS A 51 -7.30 -6.79 0.94
C CYS A 51 -7.11 -7.66 -0.32
N ASP A 52 -7.59 -7.24 -1.50
CA ASP A 52 -7.36 -8.00 -2.74
C ASP A 52 -5.93 -7.75 -3.28
N PRO A 53 -5.07 -8.78 -3.36
CA PRO A 53 -3.68 -8.64 -3.84
C PRO A 53 -3.58 -8.13 -5.28
N LYS A 54 -4.58 -8.38 -6.13
CA LYS A 54 -4.58 -7.91 -7.52
C LYS A 54 -4.69 -6.39 -7.59
N LEU A 55 -5.47 -5.78 -6.70
CA LEU A 55 -5.60 -4.34 -6.60
C LEU A 55 -4.29 -3.67 -6.14
N TYR A 56 -3.50 -4.37 -5.34
CA TYR A 56 -2.25 -3.83 -4.82
C TYR A 56 -1.25 -3.47 -5.92
N ARG A 57 -1.21 -4.25 -7.02
CA ARG A 57 -0.32 -3.94 -8.15
C ARG A 57 -0.65 -2.60 -8.81
N TYR A 58 -1.94 -2.27 -8.93
CA TYR A 58 -2.39 -0.97 -9.44
C TYR A 58 -2.08 0.17 -8.46
N ILE A 59 -2.27 -0.07 -7.16
CA ILE A 59 -1.91 0.89 -6.11
C ILE A 59 -0.40 1.16 -6.13
N LEU A 60 0.41 0.11 -6.28
CA LEU A 60 1.86 0.22 -6.36
C LEU A 60 2.30 0.98 -7.63
N ALA A 61 1.66 0.74 -8.77
CA ALA A 61 1.90 1.51 -9.99
C ALA A 61 1.56 3.00 -9.79
N TYR A 62 0.42 3.31 -9.17
CA TYR A 62 0.02 4.68 -8.81
C TYR A 62 1.06 5.37 -7.92
N LEU A 63 1.51 4.70 -6.85
CA LEU A 63 2.49 5.24 -5.92
C LEU A 63 3.85 5.49 -6.58
N ASN A 64 4.28 4.58 -7.46
CA ASN A 64 5.50 4.77 -8.24
C ASN A 64 5.40 6.00 -9.14
N CYS A 65 4.29 6.15 -9.89
CA CYS A 65 4.08 7.35 -10.70
C CYS A 65 4.14 8.62 -9.85
N LYS A 66 3.49 8.62 -8.67
CA LYS A 66 3.50 9.76 -7.75
C LYS A 66 4.91 10.08 -7.23
N LYS A 67 5.70 9.06 -6.85
CA LYS A 67 7.11 9.20 -6.43
C LYS A 67 7.95 9.91 -7.50
N TYR A 68 7.71 9.62 -8.77
CA TYR A 68 8.44 10.22 -9.90
C TYR A 68 7.77 11.47 -10.49
N GLY A 69 6.74 12.03 -9.85
CA GLY A 69 6.05 13.24 -10.33
C GLY A 69 5.23 13.03 -11.61
N ILE A 70 4.93 11.79 -11.97
CA ILE A 70 4.11 11.44 -13.14
C ILE A 70 2.63 11.63 -12.78
N ILE A 71 1.97 12.53 -13.50
CA ILE A 71 0.53 12.76 -13.37
C ILE A 71 -0.20 11.55 -13.98
N THR A 72 -0.77 10.71 -13.12
CA THR A 72 -1.72 9.67 -13.54
C THR A 72 -3.12 10.25 -13.51
N ALA A 73 -3.96 9.91 -14.49
CA ALA A 73 -5.40 10.05 -14.31
C ALA A 73 -5.75 9.26 -13.04
N ARG A 74 -6.43 9.89 -12.07
CA ARG A 74 -6.83 9.30 -10.79
C ARG A 74 -7.91 8.23 -11.03
N VAL A 75 -7.59 7.20 -11.80
CA VAL A 75 -8.42 6.03 -12.08
C VAL A 75 -7.96 4.90 -11.17
N LEU A 76 -7.84 5.19 -9.87
CA LEU A 76 -8.11 4.14 -8.90
C LEU A 76 -9.58 3.77 -9.12
N PRO A 77 -9.95 2.49 -9.24
CA PRO A 77 -11.35 2.12 -9.37
C PRO A 77 -12.12 2.73 -8.20
N SER A 78 -12.87 3.78 -8.50
CA SER A 78 -13.62 4.63 -7.57
C SER A 78 -14.83 3.91 -6.96
N LYS A 79 -14.80 2.57 -6.94
CA LYS A 79 -15.85 1.69 -6.46
C LYS A 79 -15.39 0.69 -5.39
N ILE A 80 -14.42 1.05 -4.55
CA ILE A 80 -14.53 0.67 -3.12
C ILE A 80 -15.45 1.71 -2.45
N VAL A 81 -16.67 1.82 -2.99
CA VAL A 81 -17.78 2.49 -2.32
C VAL A 81 -18.11 1.59 -1.15
N ARG A 82 -18.05 2.17 0.06
CA ARG A 82 -18.65 1.68 1.30
C ARG A 82 -19.79 0.68 1.04
N ARG A 83 -19.49 -0.62 1.03
CA ARG A 83 -20.43 -1.56 1.66
C ARG A 83 -20.13 -1.49 3.14
N VAL A 84 -20.85 -0.56 3.76
CA VAL A 84 -21.26 -0.69 5.14
C VAL A 84 -21.80 -2.12 5.27
N PHE A 85 -21.19 -2.94 6.12
CA PHE A 85 -21.89 -4.09 6.69
C PHE A 85 -23.00 -3.49 7.56
N SER A 86 -24.13 -3.22 6.92
CA SER A 86 -25.43 -3.06 7.56
C SER A 86 -26.27 -4.23 7.08
N SER A 87 -26.23 -5.30 7.86
CA SER A 87 -27.25 -6.34 8.08
C SER A 87 -26.61 -7.38 8.98
#